data_AF-A0A7S3ZSQ7-F1
#
_entry.id   AF-A0A7S3ZSQ7-F1
#
_cell.length_a   1.000
_cell.length_b   1.000
_cell.length_c   1.000
_cell.angle_alpha   90.00
_cell.angle_beta   90.00
_cell.angle_gamma   90.00
#
_symmetry.space_group_name_H-M   'P 1'
#
loop_
_entity.id
_entity.type
_entity.pdbx_description
1 polymer ?
#
loop_
_entity_poly.entity_id
_entity_poly.type
_entity_poly.pdbx_seq_one_letter_code
_entity_poly.pdbx_strand_id
1 'polypeptide(L)'
;MRCSFIALAALITSVNGLSATRRRLPVSREEPATRAIKKNLARAFAVPLVAGAASRVEPVRKLMAGFDRIRVGLVAGTVGAAILGGCYFIFSFCVMDALNQQDPQTAINTMNSINVVIVNPKFIAAFMGTPLICCWLVAEALAVGVGSSTDVALMFGGALTLIVGEFLETIICHIPKNDALAAHKKGGNDAEVWARYYTSWTAWNHVRMVASLATVVQFSLALFYRGARLGGGYGGLP
;
A
#
# COMPACT_ATOMS: atom_id res chain seq x y z
N MET A 1 -0.44 -8.70 24.60
CA MET A 1 -0.42 -8.53 23.12
C MET A 1 -1.39 -7.47 22.58
N ARG A 2 -2.28 -6.86 23.38
CA ARG A 2 -3.23 -5.83 22.91
C ARG A 2 -2.64 -4.40 22.71
N CYS A 3 -1.46 -4.10 23.27
CA CYS A 3 -0.93 -2.72 23.29
C CYS A 3 -0.20 -2.27 22.02
N SER A 4 0.25 -3.17 21.14
CA SER A 4 1.15 -2.78 20.05
C SER A 4 0.43 -2.24 18.80
N PHE A 5 -0.87 -2.51 18.63
CA PHE A 5 -1.61 -2.08 17.43
C PHE A 5 -2.32 -0.72 17.58
N ILE A 6 -2.60 -0.27 18.81
CA ILE A 6 -3.34 0.99 19.06
C ILE A 6 -2.43 2.23 18.95
N ALA A 7 -1.12 2.08 19.22
CA ALA A 7 -0.18 3.20 19.29
C ALA A 7 0.12 3.87 17.92
N LEU A 8 -0.11 3.19 16.79
CA LEU A 8 0.24 3.70 15.46
C LEU A 8 -0.79 4.70 14.89
N ALA A 9 -2.01 4.73 15.42
CA ALA A 9 -3.08 5.61 14.96
C ALA A 9 -2.95 7.06 15.47
N ALA A 10 -2.16 7.31 16.51
CA ALA A 10 -2.06 8.62 17.17
C ALA A 10 -1.03 9.58 16.52
N LEU A 11 -0.22 9.11 15.57
CA LEU A 11 0.88 9.91 15.00
C LEU A 11 0.49 10.75 13.77
N ILE A 12 -0.72 10.58 13.23
CA ILE A 12 -1.14 11.14 11.94
C ILE A 12 -1.88 12.50 12.09
N THR A 13 -2.26 12.91 13.30
CA THR A 13 -3.09 14.11 13.55
C THR A 13 -2.33 15.41 13.82
N SER A 14 -1.00 15.46 13.74
CA SER A 14 -0.22 16.60 14.28
C SER A 14 0.39 17.59 13.28
N VAL A 15 0.06 17.56 11.98
CA VAL A 15 0.68 18.49 11.01
C VAL A 15 -0.36 19.13 10.11
N ASN A 16 -1.01 20.22 10.56
CA ASN A 16 -1.71 21.19 9.69
C ASN A 16 -2.13 22.48 10.45
N GLY A 17 -1.17 23.14 11.09
CA GLY A 17 -1.39 24.48 11.64
C GLY A 17 -0.25 25.39 11.23
N LEU A 18 -0.53 26.39 10.38
CA LEU A 18 -0.01 27.77 10.39
C LEU A 18 -0.28 28.45 9.03
N SER A 19 -1.35 29.25 8.97
CA SER A 19 -1.59 30.25 7.93
C SER A 19 -1.01 31.59 8.37
N ALA A 20 -0.12 32.18 7.55
CA ALA A 20 0.49 33.48 7.83
C ALA A 20 -0.08 34.57 6.91
N THR A 21 -0.71 35.55 7.55
CA THR A 21 -1.35 36.73 6.97
C THR A 21 -0.33 37.68 6.33
N ARG A 22 -0.38 37.89 5.01
CA ARG A 22 0.55 38.76 4.28
C ARG A 22 0.01 40.21 4.24
N ARG A 23 0.59 41.11 5.04
CA ARG A 23 0.32 42.57 4.97
C ARG A 23 0.81 43.12 3.62
N ARG A 24 -0.06 43.85 2.89
CA ARG A 24 0.32 44.60 1.69
C ARG A 24 1.05 45.89 2.10
N LEU A 25 2.26 46.08 1.58
CA LEU A 25 2.94 47.37 1.61
C LEU A 25 2.42 48.27 0.48
N PRO A 26 2.36 49.59 0.68
CA PRO A 26 1.90 50.53 -0.33
C PRO A 26 2.88 50.61 -1.51
N VAL A 27 2.33 50.64 -2.72
CA VAL A 27 3.09 50.75 -3.98
C VAL A 27 3.60 52.19 -4.10
N SER A 28 4.90 52.41 -3.87
CA SER A 28 5.54 53.67 -4.24
C SER A 28 5.64 53.76 -5.76
N ARG A 29 5.34 54.94 -6.32
CA ARG A 29 5.52 55.20 -7.76
C ARG A 29 7.01 55.14 -8.09
N GLU A 30 7.39 54.17 -8.91
CA GLU A 30 8.75 54.06 -9.43
C GLU A 30 9.15 55.30 -10.22
N GLU A 31 10.30 55.88 -9.84
CA GLU A 31 10.92 57.01 -10.51
C GLU A 31 11.34 56.62 -11.95
N PRO A 32 11.17 57.50 -12.96
CA PRO A 32 11.42 57.18 -14.38
C PRO A 32 12.82 56.63 -14.67
N ALA A 33 13.84 57.14 -13.95
CA ALA A 33 15.23 56.69 -14.07
C ALA A 33 15.40 55.22 -13.61
N THR A 34 14.76 54.86 -12.49
CA THR A 34 14.75 53.49 -11.96
C THR A 34 14.05 52.50 -12.90
N ARG A 35 12.97 52.96 -13.55
CA ARG A 35 12.27 52.17 -14.58
C ARG A 35 13.13 51.95 -15.83
N ALA A 36 13.88 52.95 -16.27
CA ALA A 36 14.78 52.84 -17.42
C ALA A 36 15.95 51.90 -17.14
N ILE A 37 16.55 51.98 -15.93
CA ILE A 37 17.64 51.11 -15.49
C ILE A 37 17.15 49.66 -15.40
N LYS A 38 15.99 49.40 -14.78
CA LYS A 38 15.40 48.05 -14.72
C LYS A 38 15.09 47.49 -16.11
N LYS A 39 14.60 48.32 -17.04
CA LYS A 39 14.29 47.90 -18.42
C LYS A 39 15.55 47.58 -19.22
N ASN A 40 16.62 48.33 -19.03
CA ASN A 40 17.91 48.09 -19.69
C ASN A 40 18.63 46.88 -19.09
N LEU A 41 18.58 46.68 -17.77
CA LEU A 41 19.06 45.45 -17.12
C LEU A 41 18.26 44.22 -17.57
N ALA A 42 16.93 44.29 -17.62
CA ALA A 42 16.10 43.19 -18.10
C ALA A 42 16.42 42.79 -19.55
N ARG A 43 16.79 43.75 -20.40
CA ARG A 43 17.26 43.48 -21.77
C ARG A 43 18.68 42.92 -21.82
N ALA A 44 19.60 43.41 -20.98
CA ALA A 44 20.98 42.92 -20.90
C ALA A 44 21.07 41.50 -20.33
N PHE A 45 20.15 41.13 -19.43
CA PHE A 45 20.02 39.78 -18.88
C PHE A 45 19.06 38.88 -19.69
N ALA A 46 18.39 39.40 -20.72
CA ALA A 46 17.70 38.61 -21.74
C ALA A 46 18.70 38.00 -22.75
N VAL A 47 19.76 37.38 -22.22
CA VAL A 47 20.52 36.37 -22.97
C VAL A 47 19.55 35.23 -23.27
N PRO A 48 19.57 34.61 -24.47
CA PRO A 48 18.79 33.41 -24.75
C PRO A 48 19.36 32.19 -24.00
N LEU A 49 19.42 32.24 -22.66
CA LEU A 49 19.86 31.15 -21.79
C LEU A 49 18.72 30.16 -21.51
N VAL A 50 17.47 30.55 -21.77
CA VAL A 50 16.27 29.78 -21.35
C VAL A 50 15.84 28.74 -22.40
N ALA A 51 16.13 28.94 -23.69
CA ALA A 51 15.69 28.03 -24.74
C ALA A 51 16.45 26.68 -24.76
N GLY A 52 17.72 26.66 -24.35
CA GLY A 52 18.56 25.45 -24.32
C GLY A 52 18.56 24.69 -22.99
N ALA A 53 18.12 25.31 -21.91
CA ALA A 53 18.02 24.65 -20.60
C ALA A 53 16.79 23.74 -20.54
N ALA A 54 15.66 24.17 -21.09
CA ALA A 54 14.42 23.38 -21.11
C ALA A 54 14.59 22.04 -21.85
N SER A 55 15.35 22.00 -22.95
CA SER A 55 15.61 20.79 -23.72
C SER A 55 16.55 19.79 -23.02
N ARG A 56 17.46 20.25 -22.16
CA ARG A 56 18.34 19.37 -21.34
C ARG A 56 17.64 18.78 -20.12
N VAL A 57 16.62 19.45 -19.61
CA VAL A 57 15.86 18.99 -18.43
C VAL A 57 14.74 18.04 -18.83
N GLU A 58 14.27 18.07 -20.08
CA GLU A 58 13.18 17.20 -20.55
C GLU A 58 13.44 15.69 -20.41
N PRO A 59 14.64 15.16 -20.69
CA PRO A 59 14.96 13.75 -20.45
C PRO A 59 14.92 13.39 -18.96
N VAL A 60 15.43 14.28 -18.09
CA VAL A 60 15.41 14.10 -16.62
C VAL A 60 13.98 14.22 -16.08
N ARG A 61 13.17 15.15 -16.61
CA ARG A 61 11.75 15.30 -16.28
C ARG A 61 10.94 14.08 -16.67
N LYS A 62 11.21 13.49 -17.84
CA LYS A 62 10.59 12.22 -18.28
C LYS A 62 11.05 11.03 -17.45
N LEU A 63 12.33 10.97 -17.08
CA LEU A 63 12.85 9.94 -16.17
C LEU A 63 12.21 10.06 -14.78
N MET A 64 12.11 11.26 -14.22
CA MET A 64 11.46 11.52 -12.92
C MET A 64 9.94 11.30 -12.98
N ALA A 65 9.29 11.59 -14.10
CA ALA A 65 7.89 11.21 -14.34
C ALA A 65 7.71 9.68 -14.47
N GLY A 66 8.78 8.96 -14.82
CA GLY A 66 8.85 7.49 -14.81
C GLY A 66 8.62 6.89 -13.43
N PHE A 67 9.12 7.57 -12.38
CA PHE A 67 9.04 7.18 -10.97
C PHE A 67 8.06 8.06 -10.19
N ASP A 68 6.81 8.17 -10.66
CA ASP A 68 5.79 8.79 -9.83
C ASP A 68 5.56 7.94 -8.56
N ARG A 69 5.30 8.61 -7.43
CA ARG A 69 5.12 7.95 -6.13
C ARG A 69 4.07 6.85 -6.16
N ILE A 70 3.03 7.01 -6.99
CA ILE A 70 1.93 6.04 -7.13
C ILE A 70 2.43 4.75 -7.77
N ARG A 71 3.27 4.81 -8.81
CA ARG A 71 3.91 3.64 -9.42
C ARG A 71 4.77 2.91 -8.41
N VAL A 72 5.55 3.64 -7.61
CA VAL A 72 6.37 3.03 -6.55
C VAL A 72 5.48 2.29 -5.54
N GLY A 73 4.39 2.92 -5.07
CA GLY A 73 3.47 2.27 -4.15
C GLY A 73 2.71 1.10 -4.75
N LEU A 74 2.30 1.18 -6.02
CA LEU A 74 1.69 0.05 -6.73
C LEU A 74 2.65 -1.13 -6.86
N VAL A 75 3.91 -0.90 -7.24
CA VAL A 75 4.93 -1.96 -7.31
C VAL A 75 5.16 -2.57 -5.92
N ALA A 76 5.37 -1.74 -4.90
CA ALA A 76 5.58 -2.20 -3.53
C ALA A 76 4.37 -2.99 -3.01
N GLY A 77 3.16 -2.52 -3.27
CA GLY A 77 1.91 -3.18 -2.94
C GLY A 77 1.75 -4.53 -3.66
N THR A 78 2.07 -4.60 -4.95
CA THR A 78 2.04 -5.85 -5.73
C THR A 78 3.02 -6.88 -5.17
N VAL A 79 4.25 -6.47 -4.85
CA VAL A 79 5.27 -7.36 -4.28
C VAL A 79 4.81 -7.87 -2.91
N GLY A 80 4.31 -6.98 -2.05
CA GLY A 80 3.79 -7.36 -0.73
C GLY A 80 2.61 -8.33 -0.82
N ALA A 81 1.63 -8.02 -1.69
CA ALA A 81 0.48 -8.88 -1.93
C ALA A 81 0.88 -10.26 -2.50
N ALA A 82 1.89 -10.33 -3.37
CA ALA A 82 2.39 -11.59 -3.91
C ALA A 82 3.08 -12.45 -2.84
N ILE A 83 3.90 -11.83 -1.97
CA ILE A 83 4.54 -12.52 -0.84
C ILE A 83 3.47 -13.10 0.10
N LEU A 84 2.48 -12.29 0.46
CA LEU A 84 1.39 -12.71 1.34
C LEU A 84 0.52 -13.79 0.68
N GLY A 85 0.15 -13.61 -0.59
CA GLY A 85 -0.60 -14.60 -1.37
C GLY A 85 0.11 -15.95 -1.45
N GLY A 86 1.43 -15.95 -1.68
CA GLY A 86 2.25 -17.17 -1.66
C GLY A 86 2.30 -17.83 -0.27
N CYS A 87 2.40 -17.03 0.79
CA CYS A 87 2.32 -17.53 2.16
C CYS A 87 0.95 -18.16 2.44
N TYR A 88 -0.15 -17.54 2.03
CA TYR A 88 -1.49 -18.10 2.24
C TYR A 88 -1.71 -19.35 1.39
N PHE A 89 -1.22 -19.36 0.16
CA PHE A 89 -1.27 -20.53 -0.72
C PHE A 89 -0.60 -21.75 -0.06
N ILE A 90 0.64 -21.62 0.42
CA ILE A 90 1.34 -22.75 1.03
C ILE A 90 0.65 -23.21 2.32
N PHE A 91 0.07 -22.29 3.10
CA PHE A 91 -0.69 -22.68 4.29
C PHE A 91 -1.94 -23.47 3.93
N SER A 92 -2.70 -22.98 2.96
CA SER A 92 -3.96 -23.58 2.54
C SER A 92 -3.82 -24.97 1.94
N PHE A 93 -2.80 -25.20 1.11
CA PHE A 93 -2.70 -26.43 0.31
C PHE A 93 -1.58 -27.39 0.74
N CYS A 94 -0.73 -27.00 1.69
CA CYS A 94 0.38 -27.84 2.12
C CYS A 94 0.50 -27.92 3.63
N VAL A 95 0.60 -26.77 4.33
CA VAL A 95 0.83 -26.79 5.78
C VAL A 95 -0.36 -27.37 6.52
N MET A 96 -1.57 -26.88 6.23
CA MET A 96 -2.77 -27.35 6.94
C MET A 96 -3.04 -28.84 6.66
N ASP A 97 -2.84 -29.30 5.41
CA ASP A 97 -2.98 -30.71 5.05
C ASP A 97 -1.94 -31.60 5.76
N ALA A 98 -0.68 -31.15 5.83
CA ALA A 98 0.37 -31.89 6.54
C ALA A 98 0.10 -31.97 8.05
N LEU A 99 -0.40 -30.89 8.66
CA LEU A 99 -0.81 -30.88 10.06
C LEU A 99 -2.02 -31.80 10.30
N ASN A 100 -2.95 -31.86 9.36
CA ASN A 100 -4.15 -32.68 9.48
C ASN A 100 -3.87 -34.19 9.36
N GLN A 101 -2.69 -34.58 8.87
CA GLN A 101 -2.22 -35.97 8.89
C GLN A 101 -1.60 -36.38 10.23
N GLN A 102 -1.33 -35.44 11.13
CA GLN A 102 -0.79 -35.73 12.46
C GLN A 102 -1.90 -36.05 13.46
N ASP A 103 -1.53 -36.58 14.63
CA ASP A 103 -2.47 -36.64 15.74
C ASP A 103 -2.95 -35.22 16.12
N PRO A 104 -4.23 -35.03 16.50
CA PRO A 104 -4.79 -33.70 16.76
C PRO A 104 -4.01 -32.89 17.80
N GLN A 105 -3.44 -33.55 18.80
CA GLN A 105 -2.69 -32.86 19.84
C GLN A 105 -1.37 -32.29 19.31
N THR A 106 -0.62 -33.05 18.50
CA THR A 106 0.56 -32.58 17.79
C THR A 106 0.24 -31.47 16.80
N ALA A 107 -0.86 -31.58 16.05
CA ALA A 107 -1.31 -30.55 15.12
C ALA A 107 -1.61 -29.22 15.83
N ILE A 108 -2.37 -29.26 16.93
CA ILE A 108 -2.66 -28.11 17.79
C ILE A 108 -1.37 -27.49 18.34
N ASN A 109 -0.47 -28.31 18.89
CA ASN A 109 0.79 -27.83 19.45
C ASN A 109 1.66 -27.14 18.39
N THR A 110 1.74 -27.73 17.20
CA THR A 110 2.53 -27.20 16.09
C THR A 110 1.94 -25.90 15.57
N MET A 111 0.63 -25.84 15.38
CA MET A 111 -0.04 -24.61 14.93
C MET A 111 0.10 -23.48 15.95
N ASN A 112 0.00 -23.77 17.24
CA ASN A 112 0.24 -22.78 18.30
C ASN A 112 1.69 -22.29 18.29
N SER A 113 2.68 -23.17 18.06
CA SER A 113 4.08 -22.78 17.89
C SER A 113 4.28 -21.86 16.68
N ILE A 114 3.68 -22.19 15.53
CA ILE A 114 3.70 -21.36 14.32
C ILE A 114 3.11 -19.97 14.60
N ASN A 115 1.96 -19.90 15.28
CA ASN A 115 1.30 -18.65 15.65
C ASN A 115 2.18 -17.74 16.54
N VAL A 116 3.11 -18.31 17.31
CA VAL A 116 4.09 -17.54 18.09
C VAL A 116 5.28 -17.11 17.21
N VAL A 117 5.85 -18.03 16.43
CA VAL A 117 7.05 -17.79 15.60
C VAL A 117 6.80 -16.73 14.52
N ILE A 118 5.59 -16.69 13.98
CA ILE A 118 5.21 -15.76 12.91
C ILE A 118 5.19 -14.29 13.39
N VAL A 119 5.07 -14.04 14.70
CA VAL A 119 5.12 -12.70 15.29
C VAL A 119 6.58 -12.27 15.49
N ASN A 120 7.29 -12.07 14.39
CA ASN A 120 8.65 -11.57 14.38
C ASN A 120 8.76 -10.30 13.52
N PRO A 121 9.78 -9.43 13.76
CA PRO A 121 9.86 -8.14 13.08
C PRO A 121 9.87 -8.22 11.55
N LYS A 122 10.53 -9.24 10.98
CA LYS A 122 10.65 -9.39 9.52
C LYS A 122 9.29 -9.74 8.90
N PHE A 123 8.58 -10.70 9.50
CA PHE A 123 7.26 -11.10 9.05
C PHE A 123 6.24 -9.97 9.25
N ILE A 124 6.22 -9.34 10.42
CA ILE A 124 5.34 -8.22 10.72
C ILE A 124 5.58 -7.04 9.77
N ALA A 125 6.83 -6.77 9.38
CA ALA A 125 7.11 -5.72 8.41
C ALA A 125 6.46 -6.00 7.04
N ALA A 126 6.51 -7.23 6.53
CA ALA A 126 5.84 -7.59 5.28
C ALA A 126 4.30 -7.61 5.43
N PHE A 127 3.82 -8.21 6.52
CA PHE A 127 2.40 -8.42 6.82
C PHE A 127 1.66 -7.11 7.12
N MET A 128 2.27 -6.16 7.86
CA MET A 128 1.68 -4.85 8.13
C MET A 128 2.07 -3.77 7.13
N GLY A 129 3.26 -3.88 6.52
CA GLY A 129 3.71 -2.92 5.52
C GLY A 129 2.80 -2.87 4.30
N THR A 130 2.29 -4.03 3.86
CA THR A 130 1.44 -4.11 2.68
C THR A 130 0.09 -3.39 2.88
N PRO A 131 -0.68 -3.65 3.96
CA PRO A 131 -1.88 -2.88 4.27
C PRO A 131 -1.63 -1.38 4.44
N LEU A 132 -0.51 -0.97 5.03
CA LEU A 132 -0.15 0.45 5.16
C LEU A 132 0.07 1.12 3.80
N ILE A 133 0.73 0.44 2.87
CA ILE A 133 0.86 0.90 1.48
C ILE A 133 -0.53 1.01 0.83
N CYS A 134 -1.42 0.05 1.05
CA CYS A 134 -2.79 0.10 0.55
C CYS A 134 -3.59 1.28 1.13
N CYS A 135 -3.46 1.57 2.43
CA CYS A 135 -4.08 2.75 3.04
C CYS A 135 -3.59 4.05 2.39
N TRP A 136 -2.29 4.14 2.13
CA TRP A 136 -1.71 5.28 1.40
C TRP A 136 -2.23 5.37 -0.05
N LEU A 137 -2.32 4.25 -0.77
CA LEU A 137 -2.89 4.20 -2.13
C LEU A 137 -4.37 4.60 -2.16
N VAL A 138 -5.15 4.23 -1.14
CA VAL A 138 -6.53 4.69 -0.97
C VAL A 138 -6.58 6.21 -0.83
N ALA A 139 -5.73 6.79 0.03
CA ALA A 139 -5.68 8.24 0.21
C ALA A 139 -5.29 8.97 -1.08
N GLU A 140 -4.31 8.46 -1.83
CA GLU A 140 -3.92 9.00 -3.14
C GLU A 140 -5.06 8.89 -4.16
N ALA A 141 -5.78 7.76 -4.20
CA ALA A 141 -6.93 7.59 -5.09
C ALA A 141 -8.05 8.59 -4.77
N LEU A 142 -8.35 8.80 -3.48
CA LEU A 142 -9.35 9.76 -3.03
C LEU A 142 -8.94 11.20 -3.37
N ALA A 143 -7.67 11.55 -3.20
CA ALA A 143 -7.14 12.88 -3.52
C ALA A 143 -7.19 13.19 -5.02
N VAL A 144 -6.95 12.18 -5.87
CA VAL A 144 -7.04 12.31 -7.34
C VAL A 144 -8.50 12.24 -7.83
N GLY A 145 -9.38 11.58 -7.08
CA GLY A 145 -10.76 11.30 -7.44
C GLY A 145 -10.92 9.87 -7.95
N VAL A 146 -11.62 9.04 -7.17
CA VAL A 146 -11.93 7.64 -7.55
C VAL A 146 -12.78 7.66 -8.82
N GLY A 147 -12.36 6.88 -9.84
CA GLY A 147 -13.04 6.83 -11.13
C GLY A 147 -12.62 7.90 -12.13
N SER A 148 -11.71 8.81 -11.77
CA SER A 148 -11.08 9.76 -12.71
C SER A 148 -10.38 9.08 -13.90
N SER A 149 -9.97 7.82 -13.72
CA SER A 149 -9.35 6.97 -14.74
C SER A 149 -9.41 5.51 -14.32
N THR A 150 -9.29 4.60 -15.29
CA THR A 150 -9.26 3.14 -15.04
C THR A 150 -8.12 2.74 -14.09
N ASP A 151 -6.94 3.35 -14.22
CA ASP A 151 -5.82 3.06 -13.31
C ASP A 151 -6.13 3.43 -11.86
N VAL A 152 -6.77 4.58 -11.63
CA VAL A 152 -7.14 5.04 -10.28
C VAL A 152 -8.26 4.16 -9.69
N ALA A 153 -9.23 3.74 -10.50
CA ALA A 153 -10.28 2.82 -10.04
C ALA A 153 -9.72 1.44 -9.65
N LEU A 154 -8.81 0.88 -10.46
CA LEU A 154 -8.15 -0.40 -10.17
C LEU A 154 -7.22 -0.31 -8.94
N MET A 155 -6.47 0.78 -8.81
CA MET A 155 -5.63 1.06 -7.64
C MET A 155 -6.48 1.12 -6.36
N PHE A 156 -7.57 1.87 -6.37
CA PHE A 156 -8.47 1.97 -5.22
C PHE A 156 -9.10 0.61 -4.89
N GLY A 157 -9.63 -0.09 -5.90
CA GLY A 157 -10.24 -1.40 -5.75
C GLY A 157 -9.27 -2.42 -5.17
N GLY A 158 -8.05 -2.53 -5.72
CA GLY A 158 -7.05 -3.48 -5.22
C GLY A 158 -6.62 -3.19 -3.79
N ALA A 159 -6.47 -1.91 -3.45
CA ALA A 159 -6.10 -1.52 -2.09
C ALA A 159 -7.19 -1.87 -1.08
N LEU A 160 -8.47 -1.65 -1.42
CA LEU A 160 -9.59 -2.09 -0.58
C LEU A 160 -9.71 -3.60 -0.49
N THR A 161 -9.50 -4.32 -1.60
CA THR A 161 -9.51 -5.79 -1.63
C THR A 161 -8.50 -6.36 -0.65
N LEU A 162 -7.26 -5.84 -0.61
CA LEU A 162 -6.27 -6.28 0.37
C LEU A 162 -6.66 -5.90 1.81
N ILE A 163 -7.05 -4.66 2.05
CA ILE A 163 -7.39 -4.20 3.42
C ILE A 163 -8.54 -5.04 4.00
N VAL A 164 -9.58 -5.29 3.21
CA VAL A 164 -10.75 -6.06 3.67
C VAL A 164 -10.44 -7.56 3.71
N GLY A 165 -9.90 -8.11 2.62
CA GLY A 165 -9.72 -9.54 2.46
C GLY A 165 -8.47 -10.11 3.13
N GLU A 166 -7.62 -9.29 3.73
CA GLU A 166 -6.42 -9.75 4.43
C GLU A 166 -6.33 -9.15 5.84
N PHE A 167 -6.30 -7.83 5.95
CA PHE A 167 -6.04 -7.16 7.23
C PHE A 167 -7.25 -7.26 8.17
N LEU A 168 -8.45 -6.95 7.67
CA LEU A 168 -9.67 -7.02 8.46
C LEU A 168 -10.02 -8.46 8.84
N GLU A 169 -9.88 -9.42 7.90
CA GLU A 169 -10.03 -10.85 8.18
C GLU A 169 -9.05 -11.34 9.24
N THR A 170 -7.83 -10.82 9.27
CA THR A 170 -6.88 -11.18 10.32
C THR A 170 -7.42 -10.84 11.71
N ILE A 171 -7.99 -9.65 11.88
CA ILE A 171 -8.52 -9.17 13.15
C ILE A 171 -9.79 -9.93 13.54
N ILE A 172 -10.71 -10.16 12.59
CA ILE A 172 -12.05 -10.67 12.88
C ILE A 172 -12.09 -12.21 12.87
N CYS A 173 -11.30 -12.85 12.01
CA CYS A 173 -11.38 -14.29 11.77
C CYS A 173 -10.17 -15.02 12.35
N HIS A 174 -8.94 -14.60 12.04
CA HIS A 174 -7.75 -15.38 12.38
C HIS A 174 -7.29 -15.22 13.83
N ILE A 175 -7.17 -13.98 14.34
CA ILE A 175 -6.75 -13.75 15.73
C ILE A 175 -7.70 -14.47 16.72
N PRO A 176 -9.03 -14.35 16.63
CA PRO A 176 -9.92 -15.01 17.59
C PRO A 176 -9.83 -16.54 17.53
N LYS A 177 -9.65 -17.13 16.33
CA LYS A 177 -9.48 -18.57 16.17
C LYS A 177 -8.17 -19.06 16.77
N ASN A 178 -7.08 -18.34 16.51
CA ASN A 178 -5.76 -18.66 17.04
C ASN A 178 -5.74 -18.56 18.56
N ASP A 179 -6.35 -17.51 19.13
CA ASP A 179 -6.48 -17.34 20.58
C ASP A 179 -7.32 -18.44 21.22
N ALA A 180 -8.44 -18.84 20.58
CA ALA A 180 -9.27 -19.94 21.06
C ALA A 180 -8.52 -21.30 21.01
N LEU A 181 -7.73 -21.55 19.96
CA LEU A 181 -6.89 -22.74 19.86
C LEU A 181 -5.80 -22.78 20.94
N ALA A 182 -5.20 -21.62 21.23
CA ALA A 182 -4.18 -21.49 22.26
C ALA A 182 -4.75 -21.68 23.69
N ALA A 183 -6.00 -21.28 23.92
CA ALA A 183 -6.69 -21.42 25.20
C ALA A 183 -7.23 -22.83 25.47
N HIS A 184 -7.21 -23.72 24.47
CA HIS A 184 -7.75 -25.08 24.58
C HIS A 184 -6.98 -25.93 25.61
N LYS A 185 -7.72 -26.67 26.45
CA LYS A 185 -7.13 -27.61 27.42
C LYS A 185 -6.93 -28.97 26.78
N LYS A 186 -5.66 -29.41 26.74
CA LYS A 186 -5.23 -30.66 26.10
C LYS A 186 -5.81 -31.91 26.77
N GLY A 187 -5.99 -32.98 25.99
CA GLY A 187 -6.42 -34.30 26.48
C GLY A 187 -7.93 -34.44 26.67
N GLY A 188 -8.71 -33.45 26.20
CA GLY A 188 -10.17 -33.51 26.17
C GLY A 188 -10.67 -33.89 24.78
N ASN A 189 -11.32 -32.95 24.10
CA ASN A 189 -11.91 -33.10 22.77
C ASN A 189 -10.99 -32.59 21.64
N ASP A 190 -9.69 -32.89 21.72
CA ASP A 190 -8.65 -32.36 20.82
C ASP A 190 -8.97 -32.62 19.33
N ALA A 191 -9.50 -33.81 19.01
CA ALA A 191 -9.91 -34.16 17.64
C ALA A 191 -11.02 -33.26 17.09
N GLU A 192 -12.04 -32.97 17.90
CA GLU A 192 -13.17 -32.13 17.51
C GLU A 192 -12.75 -30.66 17.35
N VAL A 193 -11.94 -30.17 18.29
CA VAL A 193 -11.39 -28.81 18.26
C VAL A 193 -10.51 -28.61 17.03
N TRP A 194 -9.62 -29.57 16.75
CA TRP A 194 -8.77 -29.51 15.56
C TRP A 194 -9.59 -29.57 14.28
N ALA A 195 -10.55 -30.50 14.14
CA ALA A 195 -11.36 -30.60 12.91
C ALA A 195 -12.13 -29.31 12.59
N ARG A 196 -12.71 -28.66 13.61
CA ARG A 196 -13.38 -27.36 13.47
C ARG A 196 -12.40 -26.24 13.14
N TYR A 197 -11.25 -26.21 13.81
CA TYR A 197 -10.21 -25.22 13.55
C TYR A 197 -9.68 -25.37 12.12
N TYR A 198 -9.24 -26.57 11.72
CA TYR A 198 -8.76 -26.89 10.38
C TYR A 198 -9.73 -26.40 9.31
N THR A 199 -11.00 -26.85 9.37
CA THR A 199 -11.98 -26.52 8.33
C THR A 199 -12.22 -25.01 8.24
N SER A 200 -12.47 -24.37 9.39
CA SER A 200 -12.82 -22.95 9.42
C SER A 200 -11.61 -22.06 9.10
N TRP A 201 -10.46 -22.35 9.70
CA TRP A 201 -9.24 -21.57 9.51
C TRP A 201 -8.73 -21.67 8.07
N THR A 202 -8.72 -22.87 7.48
CA THR A 202 -8.29 -23.08 6.10
C THR A 202 -9.21 -22.39 5.11
N ALA A 203 -10.54 -22.43 5.32
CA ALA A 203 -11.50 -21.71 4.50
C ALA A 203 -11.23 -20.20 4.47
N TRP A 204 -11.07 -19.56 5.63
CA TRP A 204 -10.73 -18.14 5.69
C TRP A 204 -9.34 -17.85 5.12
N ASN A 205 -8.38 -18.76 5.27
CA ASN A 205 -7.07 -18.61 4.66
C ASN A 205 -7.13 -18.65 3.12
N HIS A 206 -8.03 -19.43 2.52
CA HIS A 206 -8.29 -19.36 1.08
C HIS A 206 -8.84 -18.01 0.66
N VAL A 207 -9.71 -17.38 1.47
CA VAL A 207 -10.21 -16.02 1.18
C VAL A 207 -9.06 -15.03 1.17
N ARG A 208 -8.17 -15.04 2.18
CA ARG A 208 -6.96 -14.21 2.19
C ARG A 208 -6.04 -14.43 0.99
N MET A 209 -5.87 -15.69 0.58
CA MET A 209 -5.11 -16.03 -0.61
C MET A 209 -5.73 -15.39 -1.86
N VAL A 210 -7.03 -15.60 -2.08
CA VAL A 210 -7.74 -15.06 -3.26
C VAL A 210 -7.72 -13.53 -3.26
N ALA A 211 -7.95 -12.89 -2.12
CA ALA A 211 -7.89 -11.44 -1.98
C ALA A 211 -6.49 -10.88 -2.32
N SER A 212 -5.44 -11.55 -1.84
CA SER A 212 -4.05 -11.17 -2.13
C SER A 212 -3.72 -11.31 -3.62
N LEU A 213 -4.12 -12.42 -4.25
CA LEU A 213 -3.92 -12.63 -5.69
C LEU A 213 -4.75 -11.67 -6.54
N ALA A 214 -6.00 -11.40 -6.17
CA ALA A 214 -6.84 -10.40 -6.81
C ALA A 214 -6.19 -9.00 -6.75
N THR A 215 -5.62 -8.64 -5.60
CA THR A 215 -4.86 -7.39 -5.42
C THR A 215 -3.66 -7.33 -6.37
N VAL A 216 -2.88 -8.42 -6.50
CA VAL A 216 -1.76 -8.50 -7.47
C VAL A 216 -2.24 -8.23 -8.89
N VAL A 217 -3.37 -8.83 -9.31
CA VAL A 217 -3.95 -8.57 -10.63
C VAL A 217 -4.38 -7.12 -10.78
N GLN A 218 -5.14 -6.58 -9.82
CA GLN A 218 -5.65 -5.21 -9.86
C GLN A 218 -4.53 -4.17 -9.91
N PHE A 219 -3.49 -4.32 -9.11
CA PHE A 219 -2.34 -3.40 -9.12
C PHE A 219 -1.49 -3.55 -10.38
N SER A 220 -1.31 -4.76 -10.90
CA SER A 220 -0.61 -4.97 -12.17
C SER A 220 -1.35 -4.33 -13.33
N LEU A 221 -2.68 -4.45 -13.37
CA LEU A 221 -3.51 -3.76 -14.36
C LEU A 221 -3.49 -2.25 -14.16
N ALA A 222 -3.54 -1.75 -12.92
CA ALA A 222 -3.41 -0.31 -12.64
C ALA A 222 -2.07 0.24 -13.15
N LEU A 223 -0.97 -0.47 -12.95
CA LEU A 223 0.35 -0.11 -13.49
C LEU A 223 0.33 -0.07 -15.03
N PHE A 224 -0.28 -1.07 -15.67
CA PHE A 224 -0.40 -1.13 -17.13
C PHE A 224 -1.20 0.06 -17.69
N TYR A 225 -2.41 0.30 -17.19
CA TYR A 225 -3.27 1.40 -17.65
C TYR A 225 -2.65 2.78 -17.35
N ARG A 226 -1.97 2.93 -16.21
CA ARG A 226 -1.24 4.15 -15.86
C ARG A 226 -0.05 4.38 -16.78
N GLY A 227 0.65 3.30 -17.15
CA GLY A 227 1.73 3.32 -18.15
C GLY A 227 1.23 3.82 -19.49
N ALA A 228 0.13 3.24 -19.99
CA ALA A 228 -0.51 3.64 -21.24
C ALA A 228 -0.99 5.11 -21.21
N ARG A 229 -1.66 5.54 -20.13
CA ARG A 229 -2.19 6.91 -19.99
C ARG A 229 -1.09 7.98 -19.95
N LEU A 230 0.00 7.71 -19.24
CA LEU A 230 1.10 8.68 -19.08
C LEU A 230 2.15 8.58 -20.21
N GLY A 231 2.28 7.42 -20.84
CA GLY A 231 3.19 7.17 -21.96
C GLY A 231 2.58 7.47 -23.34
N GLY A 232 1.24 7.47 -23.46
CA GLY A 232 0.49 7.70 -24.69
C GLY A 232 0.60 9.11 -25.31
N GLY A 233 1.44 9.98 -24.76
CA GLY A 233 1.84 11.24 -25.42
C GLY A 233 2.72 11.06 -26.67
N TYR A 234 3.08 9.83 -27.04
CA TYR A 234 3.91 9.52 -28.22
C TYR A 234 3.28 8.54 -29.23
N GLY A 235 1.96 8.37 -29.19
CA GLY A 235 1.26 7.55 -30.18
C GLY A 235 0.07 6.89 -29.52
N GLY A 236 -1.12 7.28 -29.97
CA GLY A 236 -2.36 6.65 -29.56
C GLY A 236 -2.27 5.14 -29.77
N LEU A 237 -2.82 4.39 -28.81
CA LEU A 237 -3.27 3.05 -29.12
C LEU A 237 -4.54 3.18 -29.98
N PRO A 238 -4.74 2.25 -30.94
CA PRO A 238 -5.78 2.33 -31.97
C PRO A 238 -7.20 2.43 -31.42
#